data_AF-A0A432H473-F1
#
_entry.id   AF-A0A432H473-F1
#
_cell.length_a   1.000
_cell.length_b   1.000
_cell.length_c   1.000
_cell.angle_alpha   90.00
_cell.angle_beta   90.00
_cell.angle_gamma   90.00
#
_symmetry.space_group_name_H-M   'P 1'
#
loop_
_entity.id
_entity.type
_entity.pdbx_description
1 polymer ?
#
loop_
_entity_poly.entity_id
_entity_poly.type
_entity_poly.pdbx_seq_one_letter_code
_entity_poly.pdbx_strand_id
1 'polypeptide(L)'
;MEPMMNSRRDARVKILALEKIRVVETNLIKLSYPLIRRLEMDLAQHHGQPLAADLREHLFRGESSWQPAQAGVPHDDPRIFPIVDRVSEAIQQQHGPRWSPGEALIEGVSYFDLIEPLRKLLQQRTDLARIAGVD
;
A
#
# COMPACT_ATOMS: atom_id res chain seq x y z
N MET A 1 -1.88 46.17 -2.28
CA MET A 1 -3.03 45.40 -1.74
C MET A 1 -3.27 44.23 -2.70
N GLU A 2 -2.58 43.10 -2.52
CA GLU A 2 -2.76 41.88 -3.35
C GLU A 2 -2.85 40.53 -2.57
N PRO A 3 -3.33 40.45 -1.30
CA PRO A 3 -3.45 39.15 -0.63
C PRO A 3 -4.65 38.30 -1.11
N MET A 4 -5.72 38.92 -1.64
CA MET A 4 -6.99 38.21 -1.90
C MET A 4 -6.99 37.31 -3.14
N MET A 5 -6.20 37.62 -4.18
CA MET A 5 -6.14 36.79 -5.40
C MET A 5 -5.31 35.50 -5.20
N ASN A 6 -4.22 35.57 -4.43
CA ASN A 6 -3.43 34.38 -4.08
C ASN A 6 -4.23 33.41 -3.21
N SER A 7 -4.97 33.91 -2.22
CA SER A 7 -5.75 33.06 -1.32
C SER A 7 -6.83 32.24 -2.03
N ARG A 8 -7.50 32.79 -3.06
CA ARG A 8 -8.49 32.03 -3.86
C ARG A 8 -7.83 30.98 -4.76
N ARG A 9 -6.66 31.29 -5.33
CA ARG A 9 -5.90 30.34 -6.15
C ARG A 9 -5.39 29.17 -5.30
N ASP A 10 -4.89 29.47 -4.10
CA ASP A 10 -4.43 28.48 -3.14
C ASP A 10 -5.57 27.59 -2.65
N ALA A 11 -6.73 28.17 -2.33
CA ALA A 11 -7.92 27.40 -1.94
C ALA A 11 -8.38 26.44 -3.05
N ARG A 12 -8.39 26.90 -4.31
CA ARG A 12 -8.75 26.05 -5.45
C ARG A 12 -7.76 24.90 -5.65
N VAL A 13 -6.46 25.16 -5.50
CA VAL A 13 -5.41 24.14 -5.58
C VAL A 13 -5.59 23.08 -4.50
N LYS A 14 -5.88 23.49 -3.26
CA LYS A 14 -6.16 22.57 -2.14
C LYS A 14 -7.38 21.69 -2.38
N ILE A 15 -8.50 22.26 -2.85
CA ILE A 15 -9.72 21.50 -3.15
C ILE A 15 -9.45 20.48 -4.27
N LEU A 16 -8.80 20.88 -5.35
CA LEU A 16 -8.44 19.96 -6.43
C LEU A 16 -7.51 18.84 -5.96
N ALA A 17 -6.61 19.11 -5.01
CA ALA A 17 -5.75 18.09 -4.42
C ALA A 17 -6.56 17.07 -3.60
N LEU A 18 -7.52 17.53 -2.78
CA LEU A 18 -8.43 16.66 -2.01
C LEU A 18 -9.30 15.78 -2.92
N GLU A 19 -9.81 16.32 -4.03
CA GLU A 19 -10.56 15.53 -5.02
C GLU A 19 -9.68 14.45 -5.66
N LYS A 20 -8.43 14.78 -6.00
CA LYS A 20 -7.47 13.82 -6.54
C LYS A 20 -7.08 12.74 -5.53
N ILE A 21 -7.00 13.07 -4.24
CA ILE A 21 -6.73 12.08 -3.17
C ILE A 21 -7.80 10.99 -3.20
N ARG A 22 -9.09 11.34 -3.29
CA ARG A 22 -10.19 10.35 -3.35
C ARG A 22 -10.05 9.38 -4.54
N VAL A 23 -9.59 9.86 -5.68
CA VAL A 23 -9.33 9.02 -6.87
C VAL A 23 -8.16 8.07 -6.61
N VAL A 24 -7.09 8.57 -6.00
CA VAL A 24 -5.91 7.77 -5.63
C VAL A 24 -6.30 6.68 -4.63
N GLU A 25 -7.07 7.02 -3.59
CA GLU A 25 -7.58 6.09 -2.57
C GLU A 25 -8.43 4.97 -3.18
N THR A 26 -9.33 5.32 -4.09
CA THR A 26 -10.14 4.33 -4.83
C THR A 26 -9.25 3.36 -5.62
N ASN A 27 -8.19 3.87 -6.24
CA ASN A 27 -7.24 3.04 -7.00
C ASN A 27 -6.35 2.19 -6.09
N LEU A 28 -5.97 2.69 -4.91
CA LEU A 28 -5.22 1.93 -3.92
C LEU A 28 -6.00 0.68 -3.48
N ILE A 29 -7.29 0.83 -3.14
CA ILE A 29 -8.15 -0.32 -2.77
C ILE A 29 -8.21 -1.36 -3.89
N LYS A 30 -8.39 -0.91 -5.14
CA LYS A 30 -8.50 -1.80 -6.31
C LYS A 30 -7.20 -2.54 -6.59
N LEU A 31 -6.07 -1.85 -6.53
CA LEU A 31 -4.75 -2.42 -6.87
C LEU A 31 -4.10 -3.14 -5.69
N SER A 32 -4.53 -2.91 -4.45
CA SER A 32 -4.05 -3.67 -3.30
C SER A 32 -4.64 -5.07 -3.28
N TYR A 33 -5.86 -5.26 -3.81
CA TYR A 33 -6.56 -6.54 -3.74
C TYR A 33 -5.76 -7.70 -4.38
N PRO A 34 -5.22 -7.59 -5.61
CA PRO A 34 -4.39 -8.66 -6.18
C PRO A 34 -3.13 -8.96 -5.35
N LEU A 35 -2.47 -7.94 -4.79
CA LEU A 35 -1.32 -8.13 -3.91
C LEU A 35 -1.71 -8.90 -2.64
N ILE A 36 -2.80 -8.50 -1.98
CA ILE A 36 -3.29 -9.17 -0.78
C ILE A 36 -3.63 -10.63 -1.07
N ARG A 37 -4.35 -10.90 -2.17
CA ARG A 37 -4.67 -12.27 -2.60
C ARG A 37 -3.44 -13.11 -2.83
N ARG A 38 -2.40 -12.53 -3.44
CA ARG A 38 -1.15 -13.25 -3.65
C ARG A 38 -0.43 -13.54 -2.32
N LEU A 39 -0.38 -12.57 -1.41
CA LEU A 39 0.18 -12.75 -0.07
C LEU A 39 -0.55 -13.84 0.70
N GLU A 40 -1.89 -13.86 0.67
CA GLU A 40 -2.69 -14.92 1.30
C GLU A 40 -2.31 -16.31 0.79
N MET A 41 -2.18 -16.47 -0.52
CA MET A 41 -1.81 -17.76 -1.12
C MET A 41 -0.40 -18.19 -0.72
N ASP A 42 0.58 -17.28 -0.80
CA ASP A 42 1.97 -17.59 -0.49
C ASP A 42 2.20 -17.91 0.97
N LEU A 43 1.63 -17.09 1.85
CA LEU A 43 1.73 -17.30 3.29
C LEU A 43 1.01 -18.60 3.68
N ALA A 44 -0.18 -18.86 3.11
CA ALA A 44 -0.87 -20.11 3.38
C ALA A 44 -0.10 -21.34 2.90
N GLN A 45 0.53 -21.27 1.73
CA GLN A 45 1.38 -22.33 1.22
C GLN A 45 2.64 -22.52 2.08
N HIS A 46 3.30 -21.44 2.48
CA HIS A 46 4.52 -21.50 3.28
C HIS A 46 4.28 -22.08 4.68
N HIS A 47 3.16 -21.73 5.32
CA HIS A 47 2.83 -22.17 6.68
C HIS A 47 1.94 -23.40 6.74
N GLY A 48 1.44 -23.90 5.60
CA GLY A 48 0.58 -25.08 5.51
C GLY A 48 -0.84 -24.88 6.06
N GLN A 49 -1.25 -23.64 6.32
CA GLN A 49 -2.58 -23.30 6.84
C GLN A 49 -3.03 -21.90 6.39
N PRO A 50 -4.33 -21.63 6.28
CA PRO A 50 -4.84 -20.30 5.94
C PRO A 50 -4.35 -19.23 6.91
N LEU A 51 -4.20 -17.99 6.42
CA LEU A 51 -3.92 -16.85 7.27
C LEU A 51 -5.01 -16.69 8.35
N ALA A 52 -4.58 -16.38 9.58
CA ALA A 52 -5.50 -16.05 10.65
C ALA A 52 -6.38 -14.85 10.25
N ALA A 53 -7.66 -14.87 10.68
CA ALA A 53 -8.66 -13.92 10.23
C ALA A 53 -8.31 -12.46 10.61
N ASP A 54 -7.68 -12.25 11.76
CA ASP A 54 -7.20 -10.96 12.24
C ASP A 54 -6.08 -10.39 11.35
N LEU A 55 -5.12 -11.22 10.93
CA LEU A 55 -4.04 -10.83 10.02
C LEU A 55 -4.57 -10.53 8.62
N ARG A 56 -5.53 -11.35 8.18
CA ARG A 56 -6.26 -11.13 6.94
C ARG A 56 -6.96 -9.78 6.98
N GLU A 57 -7.81 -9.54 7.98
CA GLU A 57 -8.49 -8.26 8.17
C GLU A 57 -7.52 -7.07 8.21
N HIS A 58 -6.33 -7.25 8.81
CA HIS A 58 -5.29 -6.23 8.78
C HIS A 58 -4.90 -5.84 7.35
N LEU A 59 -4.62 -6.81 6.47
CA LEU A 59 -4.31 -6.56 5.06
C LEU A 59 -5.47 -5.87 4.31
N PHE A 60 -6.72 -6.15 4.69
CA PHE A 60 -7.92 -5.59 4.08
C PHE A 60 -8.45 -4.30 4.71
N ARG A 61 -7.75 -3.69 5.69
CA ARG A 61 -8.22 -2.44 6.36
C ARG A 61 -8.37 -1.21 5.46
N GLY A 62 -8.14 -1.34 4.15
CA GLY A 62 -8.35 -0.28 3.17
C GLY A 62 -7.16 0.68 3.07
N GLU A 63 -7.35 1.74 2.30
CA GLU A 63 -6.34 2.71 1.88
C GLU A 63 -5.60 3.39 3.05
N SER A 64 -6.29 3.61 4.16
CA SER A 64 -5.75 4.30 5.33
C SER A 64 -4.61 3.54 6.01
N SER A 65 -4.59 2.21 5.86
CA SER A 65 -3.56 1.34 6.45
C SER A 65 -2.35 1.14 5.52
N TRP A 66 -2.49 1.45 4.23
CA TRP A 66 -1.37 1.44 3.29
C TRP A 66 -0.55 2.71 3.45
N GLN A 67 0.71 2.56 3.87
CA GLN A 67 1.67 3.64 4.02
C GLN A 67 2.74 3.58 2.94
N PRO A 68 3.44 4.69 2.64
CA PRO A 68 4.51 4.72 1.66
C PRO A 68 5.55 3.61 1.86
N ALA A 69 6.13 3.20 0.74
CA ALA A 69 7.21 2.23 0.66
C ALA A 69 8.38 2.62 1.59
N GLN A 70 8.84 1.68 2.41
CA GLN A 70 10.01 1.85 3.28
C GLN A 70 11.30 1.90 2.47
N ALA A 71 12.23 2.75 2.89
CA ALA A 71 13.56 2.81 2.30
C ALA A 71 14.39 1.57 2.67
N GLY A 72 15.24 1.10 1.76
CA GLY A 72 16.18 0.00 2.01
C GLY A 72 15.60 -1.40 1.82
N VAL A 73 14.31 -1.54 1.52
CA VAL A 73 13.68 -2.81 1.15
C VAL A 73 13.68 -2.96 -0.38
N PRO A 74 14.01 -4.14 -0.95
CA PRO A 74 14.00 -4.37 -2.39
C PRO A 74 12.67 -4.01 -3.06
N HIS A 75 12.73 -3.58 -4.31
CA HIS A 75 11.55 -3.03 -5.01
C HIS A 75 10.49 -4.08 -5.37
N ASP A 76 10.89 -5.34 -5.40
CA ASP A 76 10.10 -6.54 -5.66
C ASP A 76 9.66 -7.27 -4.38
N ASP A 77 10.11 -6.80 -3.22
CA ASP A 77 9.72 -7.35 -1.93
C ASP A 77 8.46 -6.64 -1.40
N PRO A 78 7.33 -7.34 -1.23
CA PRO A 78 6.08 -6.72 -0.80
C PRO A 78 6.14 -6.20 0.64
N ARG A 79 7.13 -6.64 1.45
CA ARG A 79 7.41 -6.10 2.79
C ARG A 79 7.87 -4.65 2.77
N ILE A 80 8.14 -4.08 1.59
CA ILE A 80 8.36 -2.65 1.45
C ILE A 80 7.17 -1.84 1.97
N PHE A 81 5.96 -2.41 2.01
CA PHE A 81 4.80 -1.79 2.62
C PHE A 81 4.71 -2.17 4.12
N PRO A 82 4.64 -1.18 5.04
CA PRO A 82 4.63 -1.45 6.49
C PRO A 82 3.54 -2.41 6.96
N ILE A 83 2.38 -2.41 6.30
CA ILE A 83 1.26 -3.31 6.62
C ILE A 83 1.60 -4.78 6.34
N VAL A 84 2.36 -5.04 5.27
CA VAL A 84 2.79 -6.37 4.86
C VAL A 84 3.94 -6.84 5.75
N ASP A 85 4.87 -5.95 6.08
CA ASP A 85 5.97 -6.26 7.00
C ASP A 85 5.43 -6.69 8.38
N ARG A 86 4.50 -5.92 8.96
CA ARG A 86 3.85 -6.27 10.24
C ARG A 86 3.16 -7.64 10.20
N VAL A 87 2.45 -7.95 9.11
CA VAL A 87 1.80 -9.25 8.97
C VAL A 87 2.84 -10.36 8.86
N SER A 88 3.92 -10.13 8.10
CA SER A 88 5.03 -11.08 7.96
C SER A 88 5.72 -11.34 9.31
N GLU A 89 5.95 -10.30 10.12
CA GLU A 89 6.53 -10.41 11.46
C GLU A 89 5.61 -11.17 12.42
N ALA A 90 4.31 -10.86 12.44
CA ALA A 90 3.35 -11.55 13.29
C ALA A 90 3.29 -13.05 12.98
N ILE A 91 3.32 -13.39 11.70
CA ILE A 91 3.36 -14.77 11.22
C ILE A 91 4.67 -15.45 11.60
N GLN A 92 5.81 -14.77 11.45
CA GLN A 92 7.11 -15.29 11.84
C GLN A 92 7.14 -15.64 13.34
N GLN A 93 6.58 -14.79 14.19
CA GLN A 93 6.48 -15.04 15.63
C GLN A 93 5.63 -16.27 15.97
N GLN A 94 4.60 -16.57 15.16
CA GLN A 94 3.68 -17.69 15.39
C GLN A 94 4.16 -19.02 14.79
N HIS A 95 4.81 -18.97 13.62
CA HIS A 95 5.04 -20.15 12.78
C HIS A 95 6.51 -20.43 12.45
N GLY A 96 7.45 -19.62 12.96
CA GLY A 96 8.88 -19.92 12.91
C GLY A 96 9.62 -19.19 11.79
N PRO A 97 10.16 -19.89 10.77
CA PRO A 97 11.06 -19.29 9.80
C PRO A 97 10.41 -18.13 9.05
N ARG A 98 11.24 -17.13 8.72
CA ARG A 98 10.79 -15.94 8.02
C ARG A 98 10.37 -16.31 6.59
N TRP A 99 9.12 -15.98 6.27
CA TRP A 99 8.62 -16.06 4.91
C TRP A 99 9.45 -15.16 3.97
N SER A 100 9.72 -15.67 2.77
CA SER A 100 10.33 -14.90 1.68
C SER A 100 9.42 -14.93 0.46
N PRO A 101 9.22 -13.79 -0.22
CA PRO A 101 8.44 -13.74 -1.45
C PRO A 101 9.08 -14.63 -2.51
N GLY A 102 8.27 -15.46 -3.16
CA GLY A 102 8.75 -16.29 -4.26
C GLY A 102 9.01 -15.47 -5.51
N GLU A 103 10.01 -15.85 -6.30
CA GLU A 103 10.33 -15.25 -7.60
C GLU A 103 9.40 -15.73 -8.73
N ALA A 104 8.59 -16.77 -8.47
CA ALA A 104 7.72 -17.37 -9.46
C ALA A 104 6.58 -16.42 -9.87
N LEU A 105 6.26 -16.40 -11.16
CA LEU A 105 5.06 -15.76 -11.69
C LEU A 105 3.82 -16.58 -11.37
N ILE A 106 2.72 -15.90 -11.07
CA ILE A 106 1.42 -16.52 -10.79
C ILE A 106 0.43 -15.85 -11.70
N GLU A 107 -0.22 -16.65 -12.54
CA GLU A 107 -1.09 -16.13 -13.59
C GLU A 107 -0.37 -15.10 -14.49
N GLY A 108 0.95 -15.24 -14.64
CA GLY A 108 1.80 -14.34 -15.44
C GLY A 108 2.18 -13.03 -14.75
N VAL A 109 1.88 -12.86 -13.45
CA VAL A 109 2.12 -11.63 -12.69
C VAL A 109 3.18 -11.85 -11.63
N SER A 110 4.16 -10.93 -11.55
CA SER A 110 5.20 -10.92 -10.51
C SER A 110 4.80 -10.04 -9.31
N TYR A 111 5.51 -10.16 -8.18
CA TYR A 111 5.37 -9.21 -7.08
C TYR A 111 5.70 -7.77 -7.51
N PHE A 112 6.71 -7.59 -8.36
CA PHE A 112 7.08 -6.27 -8.89
C PHE A 112 5.91 -5.59 -9.61
N ASP A 113 5.19 -6.34 -10.45
CA ASP A 113 4.03 -5.84 -11.21
C ASP A 113 2.88 -5.37 -10.30
N LEU A 114 2.77 -5.97 -9.11
CA LEU A 114 1.76 -5.62 -8.10
C LEU A 114 2.20 -4.47 -7.19
N ILE A 115 3.50 -4.41 -6.86
CA ILE A 115 4.06 -3.44 -5.92
C ILE A 115 4.23 -2.06 -6.58
N GLU A 116 4.74 -2.01 -7.80
CA GLU A 116 5.13 -0.74 -8.44
C GLU A 116 3.95 0.24 -8.63
N PRO A 117 2.75 -0.20 -9.07
CA PRO A 117 1.58 0.69 -9.15
C PRO A 117 1.17 1.24 -7.78
N LEU A 118 1.20 0.41 -6.73
CA LEU A 118 0.84 0.82 -5.37
C LEU A 118 1.83 1.85 -4.83
N ARG A 119 3.13 1.65 -5.07
CA ARG A 119 4.18 2.61 -4.68
C ARG A 119 3.94 3.99 -5.29
N LYS A 120 3.63 4.05 -6.59
CA LYS A 120 3.33 5.32 -7.29
C LYS A 120 2.11 6.01 -6.70
N LEU A 121 1.04 5.25 -6.43
CA LEU A 121 -0.18 5.81 -5.84
C LEU A 121 0.04 6.33 -4.42
N LEU A 122 0.80 5.62 -3.59
CA LEU A 122 1.10 6.05 -2.23
C LEU A 122 1.98 7.31 -2.21
N GLN A 123 2.96 7.40 -3.12
CA GLN A 123 3.75 8.62 -3.31
C GLN A 123 2.85 9.78 -3.77
N GLN A 124 2.01 9.55 -4.77
CA GLN A 124 1.07 10.54 -5.28
C GLN A 124 0.11 11.03 -4.18
N ARG A 125 -0.41 10.12 -3.34
CA ARG A 125 -1.28 10.50 -2.21
C ARG A 125 -0.54 11.41 -1.24
N THR A 126 0.71 11.07 -0.90
CA THR A 126 1.56 11.87 0.01
C THR A 126 1.80 13.27 -0.54
N ASP A 127 2.14 13.38 -1.83
CA ASP A 127 2.37 14.67 -2.46
C ASP A 127 1.09 15.52 -2.54
N LEU A 128 -0.06 14.90 -2.81
CA LEU A 128 -1.35 15.58 -2.79
C LEU A 128 -1.76 16.01 -1.37
N ALA A 129 -1.49 15.20 -0.35
CA ALA A 129 -1.75 15.53 1.05
C ALA A 129 -0.94 16.77 1.48
N ARG A 130 0.33 16.83 1.09
CA ARG A 130 1.19 18.00 1.27
C ARG A 130 0.64 19.25 0.58
N ILE A 131 0.15 19.12 -0.66
CA ILE A 131 -0.46 20.25 -1.40
C ILE A 131 -1.75 20.73 -0.71
N ALA A 132 -2.59 19.80 -0.24
CA ALA A 132 -3.83 20.10 0.46
C ALA A 132 -3.59 20.66 1.88
N GLY A 133 -2.44 20.38 2.48
CA GLY A 133 -2.09 20.75 3.85
C GLY A 133 -2.77 19.85 4.89
N VAL A 134 -2.83 18.55 4.60
CA VAL A 134 -3.48 17.51 5.44
C VAL A 134 -2.56 16.33 5.77
N ASP A 135 -1.25 16.52 5.58
CA ASP A 135 -0.19 15.54 5.89
C ASP A 135 -0.01 15.39 7.42
#